data_AF-A0A2N0QVZ2-F1
#
_entry.id   AF-A0A2N0QVZ2-F1
#
_cell.length_a   1.000
_cell.length_b   1.000
_cell.length_c   1.000
_cell.angle_alpha   90.00
_cell.angle_beta   90.00
_cell.angle_gamma   90.00
#
_symmetry.space_group_name_H-M   'P 1'
#
loop_
_entity.id
_entity.type
_entity.pdbx_description
1 polymer ?
#
loop_
_entity_poly.entity_id
_entity_poly.type
_entity_poly.pdbx_seq_one_letter_code
_entity_poly.pdbx_strand_id
1 'polypeptide(L)'
;RADEDIDEFIKDYRLYLTAANITTANAGGKQRALELFWSCLTDEASRWAEDKLKGKKWRLNHVRCGNALANMAAVVALNNANITAAMINAPDGTPPPGLPAGATGATVIPAHNVHADEDWSLAGGCPVDAGTATNAPNGALNNNNHIVLPDINISQVIYWFKRNYPTV
;
A
#
# COMPACT_ATOMS: atom_id res chain seq x y z
N ARG A 1 9.22 23.52 8.94
CA ARG A 1 10.62 24.03 8.82
C ARG A 1 11.22 23.37 7.57
N ALA A 2 12.08 24.03 6.80
CA ALA A 2 12.53 23.60 5.46
C ALA A 2 13.53 22.42 5.48
N ASP A 3 13.41 21.50 6.44
CA ASP A 3 14.45 20.56 6.83
C ASP A 3 13.94 19.41 7.71
N GLU A 4 12.64 19.10 7.73
CA GLU A 4 12.19 17.83 8.33
C GLU A 4 12.57 16.68 7.38
N ASP A 5 13.65 15.98 7.73
CA ASP A 5 14.01 14.70 7.14
C ASP A 5 12.78 13.78 7.26
N ILE A 6 12.23 13.35 6.12
CA ILE A 6 11.06 12.47 6.10
C ILE A 6 11.36 11.20 6.90
N ASP A 7 12.59 10.69 6.86
CA ASP A 7 12.96 9.51 7.64
C ASP A 7 12.93 9.78 9.15
N GLU A 8 13.34 10.96 9.60
CA GLU A 8 13.25 11.38 11.00
C GLU A 8 11.78 11.55 11.42
N PHE A 9 10.97 12.22 10.61
CA PHE A 9 9.53 12.36 10.86
C PHE A 9 8.83 11.00 11.00
N ILE A 10 9.09 10.06 10.09
CA ILE A 10 8.50 8.71 10.13
C ILE A 10 8.97 7.94 11.37
N LYS A 11 10.24 8.09 11.75
CA LYS A 11 10.79 7.48 12.97
C LYS A 11 10.08 8.01 14.23
N ASP A 12 9.93 9.33 14.34
CA ASP A 12 9.27 9.96 15.48
C ASP A 12 7.79 9.62 15.55
N TYR A 13 7.11 9.58 14.40
CA TYR A 13 5.73 9.10 14.31
C TYR A 13 5.58 7.66 14.83
N ARG A 14 6.48 6.74 14.42
CA ARG A 14 6.47 5.34 14.90
C ARG A 14 6.74 5.24 16.40
N LEU A 15 7.65 6.06 16.93
CA LEU A 15 7.92 6.17 18.36
C LEU A 15 6.67 6.65 19.11
N TYR A 16 5.96 7.64 18.59
CA TYR A 16 4.73 8.14 19.18
C TYR A 16 3.63 7.08 19.21
N LEU A 17 3.42 6.33 18.12
CA LEU A 17 2.46 5.21 18.10
C LEU A 17 2.73 4.21 19.24
N THR A 18 4.00 3.91 19.47
CA THR A 18 4.46 3.00 20.54
C THR A 18 4.17 3.59 21.92
N ALA A 19 4.55 4.84 22.14
CA ALA A 19 4.34 5.54 23.41
C ALA A 19 2.85 5.70 23.75
N ALA A 20 2.02 5.96 22.74
CA ALA A 20 0.57 6.09 22.87
C ALA A 20 -0.17 4.73 22.93
N ASN A 21 0.56 3.61 22.87
CA ASN A 21 0.01 2.25 22.84
C ASN A 21 -1.04 2.03 21.73
N ILE A 22 -0.82 2.65 20.56
CA ILE A 22 -1.68 2.50 19.39
C ILE A 22 -1.23 1.24 18.64
N THR A 23 -1.92 0.13 18.90
CA THR A 23 -1.72 -1.12 18.15
C THR A 23 -2.33 -1.03 16.75
N THR A 24 -1.60 -1.45 15.71
CA THR A 24 -2.12 -1.54 14.32
C THR A 24 -2.51 -2.96 13.90
N ALA A 25 -2.73 -3.87 14.87
CA ALA A 25 -3.12 -5.25 14.61
C ALA A 25 -4.61 -5.40 14.17
N ASN A 26 -5.44 -4.38 14.43
CA ASN A 26 -6.86 -4.38 14.08
C ASN A 26 -7.22 -3.12 13.27
N ALA A 27 -8.43 -3.13 12.67
CA ALA A 27 -8.89 -2.04 11.80
C ALA A 27 -8.98 -0.68 12.52
N GLY A 28 -9.53 -0.63 13.73
CA GLY A 28 -9.67 0.62 14.48
C GLY A 28 -8.32 1.24 14.87
N GLY A 29 -7.35 0.40 15.21
CA GLY A 29 -5.98 0.82 15.50
C GLY A 29 -5.24 1.36 14.27
N LYS A 30 -5.41 0.71 13.12
CA LYS A 30 -4.90 1.22 11.83
C LYS A 30 -5.51 2.57 11.47
N GLN A 31 -6.82 2.74 11.66
CA GLN A 31 -7.50 4.01 11.43
C GLN A 31 -6.99 5.10 12.37
N ARG A 32 -6.83 4.80 13.67
CA ARG A 32 -6.25 5.75 14.65
C ARG A 32 -4.84 6.19 14.28
N ALA A 33 -3.99 5.24 13.88
CA ALA A 33 -2.64 5.55 13.41
C ALA A 33 -2.70 6.47 12.18
N LEU A 34 -3.57 6.15 11.22
CA LEU A 34 -3.77 6.95 10.00
C LEU A 34 -4.23 8.39 10.30
N GLU A 35 -5.24 8.57 11.14
CA GLU A 35 -5.73 9.89 11.55
C GLU A 35 -4.66 10.69 12.30
N LEU A 36 -3.88 10.04 13.17
CA LEU A 36 -2.75 10.67 13.84
C LEU A 36 -1.71 11.14 12.83
N PHE A 37 -1.37 10.30 11.83
CA PHE A 37 -0.41 10.66 10.79
C PHE A 37 -0.85 11.94 10.08
N TRP A 38 -2.13 12.04 9.70
CA TRP A 38 -2.67 13.26 9.09
C TRP A 38 -2.58 14.48 10.00
N SER A 39 -2.81 14.31 11.30
CA SER A 39 -2.74 15.41 12.28
C SER A 39 -1.32 15.93 12.50
N CYS A 40 -0.30 15.10 12.23
CA CYS A 40 1.10 15.49 12.34
C CYS A 40 1.60 16.27 11.11
N LEU A 41 0.90 16.21 9.98
CA LEU A 41 1.28 16.95 8.78
C LEU A 41 0.82 18.41 8.87
N THR A 42 1.71 19.31 8.48
CA THR A 42 1.44 20.76 8.45
C THR A 42 1.71 21.35 7.08
N ASP A 43 1.21 22.56 6.83
CA ASP A 43 1.48 23.39 5.67
C ASP A 43 1.44 22.67 4.31
N GLU A 44 2.59 22.53 3.65
CA GLU A 44 2.72 21.91 2.33
C GLU A 44 2.54 20.39 2.37
N ALA A 45 3.06 19.73 3.41
CA ALA A 45 2.91 18.28 3.59
C ALA A 45 1.45 17.89 3.77
N SER A 46 0.70 18.70 4.54
CA SER A 46 -0.74 18.49 4.73
C SER A 46 -1.52 18.65 3.42
N ARG A 47 -1.26 19.74 2.67
CA ARG A 47 -1.89 19.99 1.36
C ARG A 47 -1.57 18.91 0.33
N TRP A 48 -0.31 18.46 0.29
CA TRP A 48 0.10 17.37 -0.59
C TRP A 48 -0.58 16.05 -0.22
N ALA A 49 -0.64 15.71 1.07
CA ALA A 49 -1.30 14.49 1.51
C ALA A 49 -2.81 14.52 1.26
N GLU A 50 -3.45 15.68 1.39
CA GLU A 50 -4.85 15.89 1.02
C GLU A 50 -5.13 15.60 -0.45
N ASP A 51 -4.27 16.09 -1.35
CA ASP A 51 -4.42 15.87 -2.79
C ASP A 51 -4.06 14.43 -3.21
N LYS A 52 -2.98 13.88 -2.66
CA LYS A 52 -2.36 12.64 -3.13
C LYS A 52 -2.76 11.37 -2.37
N LEU A 53 -3.26 11.48 -1.13
CA LEU A 53 -3.43 10.31 -0.26
C LEU A 53 -4.78 10.26 0.48
N LYS A 54 -5.28 11.38 1.03
CA LYS A 54 -6.53 11.36 1.79
C LYS A 54 -7.71 10.97 0.89
N GLY A 55 -8.53 10.04 1.36
CA GLY A 55 -9.68 9.51 0.63
C GLY A 55 -9.32 8.69 -0.63
N LYS A 56 -8.04 8.41 -0.89
CA LYS A 56 -7.63 7.56 -2.00
C LYS A 56 -7.79 6.08 -1.67
N LYS A 57 -7.98 5.30 -2.73
CA LYS A 57 -7.93 3.84 -2.73
C LYS A 57 -6.50 3.37 -3.01
N TRP A 58 -6.22 2.08 -2.81
CA TRP A 58 -4.91 1.50 -3.14
C TRP A 58 -5.01 0.49 -4.28
N ARG A 59 -4.16 0.64 -5.29
CA ARG A 59 -4.14 -0.23 -6.48
C ARG A 59 -2.82 -0.98 -6.57
N LEU A 60 -2.90 -2.25 -6.94
CA LEU A 60 -1.73 -3.08 -7.29
C LEU A 60 -1.56 -3.10 -8.80
N ASN A 61 -0.47 -2.52 -9.29
CA ASN A 61 -0.20 -2.43 -10.74
C ASN A 61 0.43 -3.69 -11.31
N HIS A 62 1.17 -4.47 -10.51
CA HIS A 62 1.90 -5.64 -11.00
C HIS A 62 1.21 -6.96 -10.67
N VAL A 63 0.10 -6.95 -9.93
CA VAL A 63 -0.66 -8.16 -9.58
C VAL A 63 -2.02 -8.10 -10.25
N ARG A 64 -2.27 -9.02 -11.18
CA ARG A 64 -3.57 -9.10 -11.87
C ARG A 64 -4.61 -9.80 -11.01
N CYS A 65 -5.87 -9.42 -11.16
CA CYS A 65 -6.97 -9.97 -10.38
C CYS A 65 -7.47 -11.37 -10.78
N GLY A 66 -6.82 -12.03 -11.75
CA GLY A 66 -7.23 -13.35 -12.24
C GLY A 66 -7.27 -14.45 -11.17
N ASN A 67 -7.98 -15.55 -11.44
CA ASN A 67 -8.16 -16.68 -10.51
C ASN A 67 -8.75 -16.28 -9.14
N ALA A 68 -9.77 -15.43 -9.13
CA ALA A 68 -10.46 -14.98 -7.91
C ALA A 68 -9.59 -14.16 -6.92
N LEU A 69 -8.52 -13.53 -7.40
CA LEU A 69 -7.70 -12.61 -6.61
C LEU A 69 -8.43 -11.27 -6.43
N ALA A 70 -9.27 -11.20 -5.40
CA ALA A 70 -10.09 -10.01 -5.11
C ALA A 70 -9.52 -9.11 -3.99
N ASN A 71 -8.57 -9.61 -3.19
CA ASN A 71 -8.02 -8.87 -2.06
C ASN A 71 -6.57 -9.30 -1.74
N MET A 72 -5.91 -8.56 -0.85
CA MET A 72 -4.52 -8.82 -0.44
C MET A 72 -4.32 -10.18 0.21
N ALA A 73 -5.28 -10.67 1.00
CA ALA A 73 -5.17 -11.98 1.65
C ALA A 73 -5.12 -13.13 0.63
N ALA A 74 -5.91 -13.02 -0.44
CA ALA A 74 -5.88 -13.97 -1.55
C ALA A 74 -4.52 -13.94 -2.27
N VAL A 75 -3.93 -12.76 -2.46
CA VAL A 75 -2.59 -12.63 -3.06
C VAL A 75 -1.52 -13.24 -2.14
N VAL A 76 -1.56 -12.94 -0.83
CA VAL A 76 -0.62 -13.46 0.18
C VAL A 76 -0.61 -15.00 0.22
N ALA A 77 -1.77 -15.63 0.01
CA ALA A 77 -1.92 -17.09 0.02
C ALA A 77 -1.29 -17.80 -1.20
N LEU A 78 -0.82 -17.07 -2.21
CA LEU A 78 -0.25 -17.66 -3.41
C LEU A 78 1.12 -18.30 -3.14
N ASN A 79 1.29 -19.52 -3.65
CA ASN A 79 2.58 -20.19 -3.72
C ASN A 79 3.47 -19.60 -4.85
N ASN A 80 4.70 -20.11 -4.97
CA ASN A 80 5.68 -19.61 -5.93
C ASN A 80 5.24 -19.68 -7.41
N ALA A 81 4.58 -20.77 -7.81
CA ALA A 81 4.09 -20.91 -9.18
C ALA A 81 2.94 -19.94 -9.46
N ASN A 82 2.02 -19.78 -8.50
CA ASN A 82 0.83 -18.96 -8.70
C ASN A 82 1.11 -17.46 -8.64
N ILE A 83 2.04 -17.00 -7.79
CA ILE A 83 2.42 -15.58 -7.77
C ILE A 83 3.12 -15.17 -9.08
N THR A 84 3.99 -16.03 -9.62
CA THR A 84 4.63 -15.82 -10.92
C THR A 84 3.58 -15.68 -12.02
N ALA A 85 2.58 -16.57 -12.03
CA ALA A 85 1.47 -16.49 -12.97
C ALA A 85 0.57 -15.25 -12.76
N ALA A 86 0.41 -14.75 -11.54
CA ALA A 86 -0.37 -13.54 -11.26
C ALA A 86 0.34 -12.26 -11.73
N MET A 87 1.68 -12.27 -11.81
CA MET A 87 2.47 -11.09 -12.18
C MET A 87 2.93 -11.07 -13.64
N ILE A 88 2.94 -12.21 -14.36
CA ILE A 88 3.50 -12.33 -15.73
C ILE A 88 2.93 -11.33 -16.75
N ASN A 89 1.70 -10.85 -16.55
CA ASN A 89 1.05 -9.85 -17.37
C ASN A 89 0.51 -8.75 -16.45
N ALA A 90 1.38 -7.85 -16.00
CA ALA A 90 0.97 -6.70 -15.19
C ALA A 90 -0.17 -5.96 -15.91
N PRO A 91 -1.28 -5.64 -15.23
CA PRO A 91 -2.42 -5.02 -15.90
C PRO A 91 -2.16 -3.65 -16.53
N ASP A 92 -1.08 -2.96 -16.15
CA ASP A 92 -0.65 -1.70 -16.79
C ASP A 92 0.24 -1.92 -18.03
N GLY A 93 0.50 -3.17 -18.42
CA GLY A 93 1.33 -3.54 -19.57
C GLY A 93 2.83 -3.38 -19.31
N THR A 94 3.25 -3.05 -18.09
CA THR A 94 4.67 -2.95 -17.75
C THR A 94 5.26 -4.34 -17.49
N PRO A 95 6.56 -4.55 -17.77
CA PRO A 95 7.24 -5.75 -17.32
C PRO A 95 7.18 -5.82 -15.78
N PRO A 96 6.68 -6.91 -15.19
CA PRO A 96 6.70 -7.05 -13.73
C PRO A 96 8.15 -7.07 -13.23
N PRO A 97 8.40 -6.56 -12.01
CA PRO A 97 9.72 -6.66 -11.41
C PRO A 97 10.12 -8.13 -11.22
N GLY A 98 11.42 -8.41 -11.36
CA GLY A 98 11.96 -9.75 -11.14
C GLY A 98 11.70 -10.20 -9.70
N LEU A 99 11.07 -11.37 -9.55
CA LEU A 99 10.85 -11.97 -8.24
C LEU A 99 12.09 -12.73 -7.76
N PRO A 100 12.43 -12.68 -6.46
CA PRO A 100 13.50 -13.51 -5.91
C PRO A 100 13.13 -15.00 -6.02
N ALA A 101 14.15 -15.87 -6.02
CA ALA A 101 13.94 -17.31 -6.05
C ALA A 101 13.07 -17.77 -4.87
N GLY A 102 12.01 -18.54 -5.15
CA GLY A 102 11.08 -19.02 -4.13
C GLY A 102 10.09 -17.97 -3.61
N ALA A 103 9.99 -16.78 -4.23
CA ALA A 103 9.03 -15.76 -3.86
C ALA A 103 7.60 -16.31 -3.75
N THR A 104 6.85 -15.87 -2.75
CA THR A 104 5.44 -16.21 -2.56
C THR A 104 4.60 -14.93 -2.57
N GLY A 105 3.28 -15.07 -2.42
CA GLY A 105 2.39 -13.93 -2.20
C GLY A 105 2.84 -13.00 -1.07
N ALA A 106 3.35 -13.58 0.01
CA ALA A 106 3.88 -12.84 1.16
C ALA A 106 5.20 -12.08 0.87
N THR A 107 5.91 -12.43 -0.21
CA THR A 107 7.05 -11.66 -0.70
C THR A 107 6.59 -10.38 -1.42
N VAL A 108 5.44 -10.44 -2.10
CA VAL A 108 4.92 -9.36 -2.95
C VAL A 108 4.06 -8.38 -2.16
N ILE A 109 3.26 -8.88 -1.23
CA ILE A 109 2.40 -8.07 -0.36
C ILE A 109 3.03 -7.99 1.03
N PRO A 110 3.43 -6.79 1.48
CA PRO A 110 3.95 -6.59 2.83
C PRO A 110 2.96 -6.95 3.93
N ALA A 111 3.47 -7.17 5.14
CA ALA A 111 2.70 -7.65 6.30
C ALA A 111 1.77 -6.59 6.94
N HIS A 112 1.73 -5.37 6.40
CA HIS A 112 1.11 -4.19 6.99
C HIS A 112 1.67 -3.80 8.37
N ASN A 113 2.97 -3.93 8.54
CA ASN A 113 3.67 -3.52 9.75
C ASN A 113 4.07 -2.04 9.66
N VAL A 114 3.34 -1.18 10.38
CA VAL A 114 3.62 0.27 10.43
C VAL A 114 5.03 0.59 10.98
N HIS A 115 5.61 -0.31 11.77
CA HIS A 115 6.94 -0.15 12.37
C HIS A 115 8.09 -0.64 11.48
N ALA A 116 7.78 -1.19 10.30
CA ALA A 116 8.77 -1.61 9.31
C ALA A 116 8.68 -0.73 8.06
N ASP A 117 9.80 -0.57 7.37
CA ASP A 117 9.81 0.02 6.03
C ASP A 117 9.35 -1.04 5.03
N GLU A 118 8.06 -0.98 4.71
CA GLU A 118 7.44 -1.88 3.76
C GLU A 118 7.69 -1.42 2.33
N ASP A 119 8.17 -2.33 1.48
CA ASP A 119 8.31 -2.06 0.05
C ASP A 119 7.12 -2.61 -0.73
N TRP A 120 6.34 -1.70 -1.31
CA TRP A 120 5.20 -2.02 -2.17
C TRP A 120 5.56 -2.07 -3.66
N SER A 121 6.84 -1.92 -4.02
CA SER A 121 7.31 -1.86 -5.41
C SER A 121 7.02 -3.15 -6.18
N LEU A 122 7.16 -4.32 -5.52
CA LEU A 122 6.88 -5.62 -6.13
C LEU A 122 5.43 -5.72 -6.57
N ALA A 123 4.49 -5.29 -5.73
CA ALA A 123 3.07 -5.27 -6.07
C ALA A 123 2.67 -4.12 -7.01
N GLY A 124 3.54 -3.14 -7.22
CA GLY A 124 3.23 -1.91 -7.95
C GLY A 124 2.17 -1.08 -7.23
N GLY A 125 2.26 -1.02 -5.89
CA GLY A 125 1.27 -0.35 -5.06
C GLY A 125 1.24 1.16 -5.28
N CYS A 126 0.05 1.72 -5.57
CA CYS A 126 -0.13 3.16 -5.73
C CYS A 126 -1.52 3.65 -5.29
N PRO A 127 -1.65 4.91 -4.84
CA PRO A 127 -2.94 5.51 -4.56
C PRO A 127 -3.69 5.80 -5.87
N VAL A 128 -5.01 5.63 -5.84
CA VAL A 128 -5.92 5.95 -6.93
C VAL A 128 -7.16 6.66 -6.41
N ASP A 129 -7.87 7.39 -7.28
CA ASP A 129 -9.02 8.19 -6.87
C ASP A 129 -10.13 7.34 -6.24
N ALA A 130 -10.87 7.93 -5.30
CA ALA A 130 -11.97 7.28 -4.57
C ALA A 130 -13.04 6.69 -5.51
N GLY A 131 -13.24 7.30 -6.67
CA GLY A 131 -14.17 6.84 -7.70
C GLY A 131 -13.73 5.57 -8.44
N THR A 132 -12.48 5.14 -8.29
CA THR A 132 -11.97 3.91 -8.93
C THR A 132 -12.73 2.70 -8.41
N ALA A 133 -13.25 1.88 -9.31
CA ALA A 133 -14.01 0.68 -8.94
C ALA A 133 -13.12 -0.31 -8.16
N THR A 134 -13.64 -0.80 -7.03
CA THR A 134 -12.98 -1.83 -6.21
C THR A 134 -13.20 -3.20 -6.81
N ASN A 135 -12.26 -4.12 -6.57
CA ASN A 135 -12.42 -5.49 -7.03
C ASN A 135 -13.53 -6.21 -6.25
N ALA A 136 -14.47 -6.82 -6.98
CA ALA A 136 -15.51 -7.66 -6.38
C ALA A 136 -14.96 -9.07 -6.11
N PRO A 137 -15.31 -9.71 -4.96
CA PRO A 137 -15.04 -11.13 -4.75
C PRO A 137 -15.77 -11.97 -5.80
N ASN A 138 -15.05 -12.85 -6.49
CA ASN A 138 -15.60 -13.82 -7.45
C ASN A 138 -16.47 -13.26 -8.60
N GLY A 139 -16.42 -11.95 -8.85
CA GLY A 139 -17.26 -11.31 -9.85
C GLY A 139 -16.74 -11.54 -11.27
N ALA A 140 -17.13 -12.67 -11.87
CA ALA A 140 -17.13 -12.97 -13.30
C ALA A 140 -15.86 -12.58 -14.09
N LEU A 141 -14.96 -13.55 -14.33
CA LEU A 141 -13.88 -13.45 -15.33
C LEU A 141 -13.21 -12.06 -15.36
N ASN A 142 -12.61 -11.66 -14.25
CA ASN A 142 -11.85 -10.42 -14.13
C ASN A 142 -10.53 -10.50 -14.95
N ASN A 143 -10.75 -10.36 -16.26
CA ASN A 143 -9.94 -10.06 -17.43
C ASN A 143 -8.57 -9.35 -17.26
N ASN A 144 -7.69 -9.81 -16.38
CA ASN A 144 -6.34 -9.27 -16.20
C ASN A 144 -6.30 -7.79 -15.75
N ASN A 145 -7.32 -7.31 -15.05
CA ASN A 145 -7.36 -5.93 -14.54
C ASN A 145 -6.53 -5.76 -13.24
N HIS A 146 -6.30 -4.50 -12.85
CA HIS A 146 -5.69 -4.16 -11.56
C HIS A 146 -6.50 -4.68 -10.37
N ILE A 147 -5.82 -4.90 -9.24
CA ILE A 147 -6.47 -5.10 -7.94
C ILE A 147 -6.59 -3.75 -7.25
N VAL A 148 -7.82 -3.27 -7.05
CA VAL A 148 -8.12 -2.02 -6.33
C VAL A 148 -8.80 -2.33 -4.99
N LEU A 149 -8.15 -1.91 -3.92
CA LEU A 149 -8.58 -2.05 -2.54
C LEU A 149 -9.40 -0.83 -2.11
N PRO A 150 -10.45 -1.01 -1.29
CA PRO A 150 -11.39 0.06 -0.94
C PRO A 150 -10.78 1.19 -0.12
N ASP A 151 -9.75 0.90 0.68
CA ASP A 151 -9.14 1.85 1.61
C ASP A 151 -7.62 1.77 1.56
N ILE A 152 -6.96 2.90 1.86
CA ILE A 152 -5.52 2.98 2.07
C ILE A 152 -5.20 2.77 3.56
N ASN A 153 -4.16 1.99 3.84
CA ASN A 153 -3.66 1.75 5.19
C ASN A 153 -2.39 2.58 5.47
N ILE A 154 -2.09 2.83 6.75
CA ILE A 154 -0.96 3.65 7.17
C ILE A 154 0.39 3.16 6.60
N SER A 155 0.62 1.86 6.45
CA SER A 155 1.88 1.38 5.90
C SER A 155 2.05 1.72 4.40
N GLN A 156 0.95 1.74 3.64
CA GLN A 156 0.94 2.18 2.24
C GLN A 156 1.14 3.70 2.15
N VAL A 157 0.53 4.45 3.08
CA VAL A 157 0.73 5.90 3.20
C VAL A 157 2.19 6.22 3.48
N ILE A 158 2.83 5.58 4.47
CA ILE A 158 4.24 5.82 4.79
C ILE A 158 5.12 5.49 3.58
N TYR A 159 4.91 4.34 2.92
CA TYR A 159 5.65 3.98 1.71
C TYR A 159 5.53 5.05 0.62
N TRP A 160 4.31 5.49 0.32
CA TRP A 160 4.07 6.44 -0.76
C TRP A 160 4.59 7.84 -0.40
N PHE A 161 4.38 8.28 0.83
CA PHE A 161 4.83 9.56 1.36
C PHE A 161 6.36 9.67 1.30
N LYS A 162 7.09 8.68 1.82
CA LYS A 162 8.56 8.61 1.77
C LYS A 162 9.13 8.74 0.36
N ARG A 163 8.43 8.17 -0.63
CA ARG A 163 8.93 8.08 -2.00
C ARG A 163 8.53 9.27 -2.88
N ASN A 164 7.40 9.92 -2.59
CA ASN A 164 6.77 10.86 -3.53
C ASN A 164 6.49 12.25 -2.95
N TYR A 165 6.58 12.46 -1.63
CA TYR A 165 6.49 13.81 -1.08
C TYR A 165 7.77 14.58 -1.43
N PRO A 166 7.68 15.71 -2.16
CA PRO A 166 8.86 16.48 -2.53
C PRO A 166 9.53 17.06 -1.27
N THR A 167 10.79 16.72 -1.03
CA THR A 167 11.60 17.23 0.09
C THR A 167 12.17 18.64 -0.19
N VAL A 168 11.44 19.49 -0.91
CA VAL A 168 11.98 20.77 -1.42
C VAL A 168 11.67 21.91 -0.48
#